data_AF-A0A1E2V9B2-F1
#
_entry.id   AF-A0A1E2V9B2-F1
#
_cell.length_a   1.000
_cell.length_b   1.000
_cell.length_c   1.000
_cell.angle_alpha   90.00
_cell.angle_beta   90.00
_cell.angle_gamma   90.00
#
_symmetry.space_group_name_H-M   'P 1'
#
loop_
_entity.id
_entity.type
_entity.pdbx_description
1 polymer ?
#
loop_
_entity_poly.entity_id
_entity_poly.type
_entity_poly.pdbx_seq_one_letter_code
_entity_poly.pdbx_strand_id
1 'polypeptide(L)'
;MKTITERVNFNHDSIKGNEKTRSEVSVRYVGSLKKDSEVFVRWIRDSLVKSMPRHEVNNYFDVKGDEILKSSFLSVASREDQCVGVIALSKKNIRECTILYVETILMAESFHRSGLAAKLINSVFQGVYNTGEDFPDCIAMKTYNPITYVMMKRFSRSECAFYPLISQKNSDENILLAKKISSLVAFDCQLDESRGIVYGGGGSVSNNFWQDPPKSGDYVVDNFFQNQMTASDRVLCFININHEEDKKYVMSRLGIK
;
A
#
# COMPACT_ATOMS: atom_id res chain seq x y z
N MET A 1 18.33 -14.50 10.09
CA MET A 1 17.58 -13.64 9.14
C MET A 1 18.60 -12.93 8.25
N LYS A 2 18.62 -13.18 6.95
CA LYS A 2 19.46 -12.43 6.01
C LYS A 2 18.74 -11.12 5.68
N THR A 3 19.29 -9.98 6.11
CA THR A 3 18.76 -8.66 5.78
C THR A 3 19.12 -8.34 4.33
N ILE A 4 18.13 -8.15 3.47
CA ILE A 4 18.34 -7.64 2.11
C ILE A 4 18.33 -6.12 2.19
N THR A 5 19.48 -5.50 1.93
CA THR A 5 19.63 -4.04 1.86
C THR A 5 19.98 -3.69 0.43
N GLU A 6 19.11 -2.95 -0.24
CA GLU A 6 19.38 -2.40 -1.57
C GLU A 6 19.64 -0.90 -1.44
N ARG A 7 20.80 -0.43 -1.89
CA ARG A 7 21.12 0.99 -1.94
C ARG A 7 20.82 1.54 -3.33
N VAL A 8 20.10 2.65 -3.42
CA VAL A 8 19.76 3.22 -4.71
C VAL A 8 19.85 4.74 -4.73
N ASN A 9 20.45 5.25 -5.80
CA ASN A 9 20.57 6.68 -6.04
C ASN A 9 19.28 7.24 -6.65
N PHE A 10 18.79 8.35 -6.11
CA PHE A 10 17.73 9.15 -6.72
C PHE A 10 18.31 10.51 -7.15
N ASN A 11 17.96 10.96 -8.36
CA ASN A 11 18.25 12.33 -8.77
C ASN A 11 17.09 13.20 -8.29
N HIS A 12 17.37 14.20 -7.46
CA HIS A 12 16.43 15.28 -7.16
C HIS A 12 16.87 16.53 -7.91
N ASP A 13 15.94 17.19 -8.60
CA ASP A 13 16.18 18.52 -9.15
C ASP A 13 15.93 19.53 -8.03
N SER A 14 17.00 20.04 -7.43
CA SER A 14 16.95 21.21 -6.57
C SER A 14 16.89 22.47 -7.43
N ILE A 15 15.80 23.24 -7.33
CA ILE A 15 15.75 24.59 -7.89
C ILE A 15 16.60 25.50 -6.97
N LYS A 16 17.91 25.54 -7.26
CA LYS A 16 18.84 26.68 -7.16
C LYS A 16 20.27 26.13 -7.12
N GLY A 17 21.04 26.42 -8.17
CA GLY A 17 22.49 26.25 -8.21
C GLY A 17 22.96 24.84 -8.59
N ASN A 18 23.81 24.78 -9.60
CA ASN A 18 24.44 23.57 -10.14
C ASN A 18 25.19 22.77 -9.06
N GLU A 19 24.56 21.75 -8.48
CA GLU A 19 25.21 20.54 -7.95
C GLU A 19 24.13 19.49 -7.69
N LYS A 20 24.04 18.46 -8.56
CA LYS A 20 23.21 17.27 -8.31
C LYS A 20 23.82 16.48 -7.16
N THR A 21 23.48 16.81 -5.93
CA THR A 21 23.75 15.97 -4.76
C THR A 21 22.90 14.71 -4.87
N ARG A 22 23.51 13.61 -5.31
CA ARG A 22 22.89 12.27 -5.25
C ARG A 22 22.80 11.86 -3.79
N SER A 23 21.66 12.06 -3.17
CA SER A 23 21.37 11.47 -1.86
C SER A 23 21.02 9.99 -2.06
N GLU A 24 21.84 9.09 -1.52
CA GLU A 24 21.62 7.63 -1.57
C GLU A 24 20.46 7.26 -0.64
N VAL A 25 19.43 6.62 -1.19
CA VAL A 25 18.31 6.08 -0.41
C VAL A 25 18.49 4.57 -0.33
N SER A 26 18.45 4.03 0.89
CA SER A 26 18.46 2.60 1.10
C SER A 26 17.04 2.09 1.32
N VAL A 27 16.72 0.93 0.75
CA VAL A 27 15.47 0.21 1.00
C VAL A 27 15.83 -1.13 1.63
N ARG A 28 15.15 -1.49 2.72
CA ARG A 28 15.36 -2.76 3.41
C ARG A 28 14.06 -3.41 3.82
N TYR A 29 14.03 -4.73 3.68
CA TYR A 29 13.02 -5.58 4.28
C TYR A 29 13.35 -5.82 5.76
N VAL A 30 12.38 -5.59 6.63
CA VAL A 30 12.49 -5.72 8.09
C VAL A 30 11.82 -7.01 8.57
N GLY A 31 10.74 -7.44 7.92
CA GLY A 31 9.91 -8.56 8.38
C GLY A 31 8.93 -8.14 9.46
N SER A 32 8.54 -9.07 10.34
CA SER A 32 7.66 -8.79 11.47
C SER A 32 8.40 -8.06 12.59
N LEU A 33 7.72 -7.10 13.21
CA LEU A 33 8.27 -6.38 14.35
C LEU A 33 8.10 -7.20 15.64
N LYS A 34 9.07 -7.06 16.56
CA LYS A 34 8.96 -7.61 17.92
C LYS A 34 8.13 -6.66 18.80
N LYS A 35 7.54 -7.18 19.88
CA LYS A 35 6.72 -6.39 20.83
C LYS A 35 7.41 -5.11 21.31
N ASP A 36 8.74 -5.12 21.46
CA ASP A 36 9.50 -3.96 21.97
C ASP A 36 10.01 -3.01 20.87
N SER A 37 9.40 -3.05 19.67
CA SER A 37 9.81 -2.23 18.52
C SER A 37 9.20 -0.83 18.50
N GLU A 38 8.67 -0.36 19.63
CA GLU A 38 8.04 0.96 19.76
C GLU A 38 8.99 2.11 19.37
N VAL A 39 10.27 2.00 19.74
CA VAL A 39 11.30 2.99 19.37
C VAL A 39 11.46 3.05 17.85
N PHE A 40 11.39 1.91 17.18
CA PHE A 40 11.51 1.83 15.72
C PHE A 40 10.29 2.44 15.02
N VAL A 41 9.08 2.13 15.49
CA VAL A 41 7.85 2.73 14.95
C VAL A 41 7.78 4.23 15.21
N ARG A 42 8.24 4.68 16.39
CA ARG A 42 8.40 6.10 16.70
C ARG A 42 9.37 6.78 15.74
N TRP A 43 10.51 6.15 15.44
CA TRP A 43 11.45 6.66 14.44
C TRP A 43 10.82 6.78 13.03
N ILE A 44 10.02 5.81 12.60
CA ILE A 44 9.28 5.87 11.33
C ILE A 44 8.33 7.09 11.35
N ARG A 45 7.49 7.18 12.37
CA ARG A 45 6.51 8.27 12.53
C ARG A 45 7.19 9.63 12.51
N ASP A 46 8.16 9.84 13.39
CA ASP A 46 8.79 11.14 13.60
C ASP A 46 9.57 11.60 12.33
N SER A 47 10.13 10.65 11.57
CA SER A 47 10.77 10.94 10.28
C SER A 47 9.75 11.29 9.18
N LEU A 48 8.61 10.58 9.12
CA LEU A 48 7.57 10.84 8.13
C LEU A 48 6.82 12.15 8.41
N VAL A 49 6.60 12.51 9.68
CA VAL A 49 6.05 13.82 10.07
C VAL A 49 6.91 14.96 9.50
N LYS A 50 8.24 14.84 9.59
CA LYS A 50 9.16 15.85 9.06
C LYS A 50 9.18 15.90 7.53
N SER A 51 9.01 14.76 6.88
CA SER A 51 9.17 14.63 5.43
C SER A 51 7.86 14.64 4.64
N MET A 52 6.72 14.69 5.33
CA MET A 52 5.37 14.84 4.77
C MET A 52 4.59 15.98 5.47
N PRO A 53 5.10 17.22 5.49
CA PRO A 53 4.50 18.33 6.24
C PRO A 53 3.10 18.75 5.77
N ARG A 54 2.67 18.35 4.56
CA ARG A 54 1.31 18.60 4.04
C ARG A 54 0.32 17.47 4.37
N HIS A 55 0.72 16.56 5.26
CA HIS A 55 -0.06 15.39 5.63
C HIS A 55 -0.20 15.26 7.14
N GLU A 56 -1.37 14.82 7.58
CA GLU A 56 -1.66 14.58 9.01
C GLU A 56 -1.05 13.25 9.49
N VAL A 57 0.27 13.09 9.36
CA VAL A 57 0.99 11.84 9.68
C VAL A 57 0.83 11.46 11.15
N ASN A 58 0.85 12.42 12.07
CA ASN A 58 0.61 12.13 13.50
C ASN A 58 -0.75 11.46 13.70
N ASN A 59 -1.82 12.08 13.20
CA ASN A 59 -3.18 11.54 13.30
C ASN A 59 -3.29 10.15 12.64
N TYR A 60 -2.58 9.91 11.53
CA TYR A 60 -2.53 8.58 10.93
C TYR A 60 -1.92 7.56 11.87
N PHE A 61 -0.75 7.84 12.45
CA PHE A 61 -0.06 6.91 13.36
C PHE A 61 -0.76 6.75 14.71
N ASP A 62 -1.52 7.73 15.18
CA ASP A 62 -2.33 7.58 16.39
C ASP A 62 -3.47 6.56 16.19
N VAL A 63 -3.99 6.45 14.96
CA VAL A 63 -5.05 5.50 14.60
C VAL A 63 -4.48 4.16 14.13
N LYS A 64 -3.34 4.18 13.41
CA LYS A 64 -2.79 3.05 12.65
C LYS A 64 -1.45 2.52 13.14
N GLY A 65 -0.82 3.15 14.13
CA GLY A 65 0.50 2.77 14.64
C GLY A 65 0.54 1.32 15.14
N ASP A 66 -0.53 0.89 15.79
CA ASP A 66 -0.73 -0.49 16.23
C ASP A 66 -0.76 -1.51 15.07
N GLU A 67 -1.32 -1.13 13.92
CA GLU A 67 -1.38 -2.00 12.74
C GLU A 67 0.01 -2.20 12.15
N ILE A 68 0.86 -1.17 12.15
CA ILE A 68 2.27 -1.28 11.74
C ILE A 68 3.04 -2.20 12.67
N LEU A 69 2.85 -2.07 14.00
CA LEU A 69 3.47 -2.96 14.99
C LEU A 69 3.05 -4.42 14.83
N LYS A 70 1.80 -4.68 14.44
CA LYS A 70 1.22 -6.02 14.27
C LYS A 70 1.42 -6.59 12.86
N SER A 71 1.99 -5.81 11.93
CA SER A 71 2.18 -6.23 10.54
C SER A 71 3.10 -7.45 10.45
N SER A 72 2.78 -8.35 9.52
CA SER A 72 3.56 -9.57 9.27
C SER A 72 4.83 -9.27 8.47
N PHE A 73 4.77 -8.27 7.59
CA PHE A 73 5.84 -7.91 6.68
C PHE A 73 5.98 -6.40 6.60
N LEU A 74 7.19 -5.91 6.84
CA LEU A 74 7.50 -4.49 6.80
C LEU A 74 8.73 -4.25 5.92
N SER A 75 8.70 -3.21 5.10
CA SER A 75 9.89 -2.64 4.48
C SER A 75 9.95 -1.15 4.72
N VAL A 76 11.17 -0.63 4.88
CA VAL A 76 11.42 0.79 5.11
C VAL A 76 12.46 1.32 4.13
N ALA A 77 12.28 2.56 3.72
CA ALA A 77 13.26 3.35 2.99
C ALA A 77 13.87 4.39 3.93
N SER A 78 15.18 4.59 3.84
CA SER A 78 15.88 5.60 4.65
C SER A 78 16.91 6.39 3.86
N ARG A 79 17.08 7.65 4.26
CA ARG A 79 18.08 8.59 3.75
C ARG A 79 18.63 9.37 4.93
N GLU A 80 19.95 9.43 5.08
CA GLU A 80 20.62 10.23 6.14
C GLU A 80 19.99 10.00 7.53
N ASP A 81 19.82 8.72 7.90
CA ASP A 81 19.20 8.25 9.16
C ASP A 81 17.72 8.61 9.38
N GLN A 82 17.03 9.15 8.37
CA GLN A 82 15.60 9.42 8.41
C GLN A 82 14.82 8.38 7.59
N CYS A 83 13.67 7.94 8.12
CA CYS A 83 12.73 7.17 7.32
C CYS A 83 12.06 8.08 6.28
N VAL A 84 12.19 7.73 5.01
CA VAL A 84 11.58 8.44 3.88
C VAL A 84 10.47 7.64 3.20
N GLY A 85 10.18 6.43 3.69
CA GLY A 85 9.05 5.65 3.24
C GLY A 85 8.92 4.32 3.96
N VAL A 86 7.70 3.79 3.98
CA VAL A 86 7.34 2.54 4.67
C VAL A 86 6.22 1.85 3.91
N ILE A 87 6.27 0.52 3.87
CA ILE A 87 5.16 -0.33 3.47
C ILE A 87 4.99 -1.45 4.50
N ALA A 88 3.77 -1.64 4.97
CA ALA A 88 3.40 -2.66 5.94
C ALA A 88 2.29 -3.55 5.38
N LEU A 89 2.48 -4.86 5.44
CA LEU A 89 1.53 -5.88 5.02
C LEU A 89 1.20 -6.82 6.18
N SER A 90 -0.05 -7.25 6.25
CA SER A 90 -0.49 -8.30 7.17
C SER A 90 -0.93 -9.52 6.39
N LYS A 91 -0.48 -10.70 6.81
CA LYS A 91 -1.06 -11.97 6.36
C LYS A 91 -2.40 -12.17 7.06
N LYS A 92 -3.42 -12.45 6.27
CA LYS A 92 -4.79 -12.69 6.72
C LYS A 92 -5.30 -13.95 6.04
N ASN A 93 -5.97 -14.83 6.80
CA ASN A 93 -6.47 -16.10 6.28
C ASN A 93 -7.99 -16.11 6.31
N ILE A 94 -8.62 -16.46 5.20
CA ILE A 94 -10.05 -16.73 5.10
C ILE A 94 -10.22 -18.16 4.61
N ARG A 95 -10.34 -19.13 5.53
CA ARG A 95 -10.50 -20.60 5.32
C ARG A 95 -9.76 -21.22 4.11
N GLU A 96 -10.13 -20.86 2.89
CA GLU A 96 -9.63 -21.34 1.60
C GLU A 96 -8.69 -20.37 0.88
N CYS A 97 -8.40 -19.19 1.44
CA CYS A 97 -7.65 -18.12 0.77
C CYS A 97 -6.69 -17.42 1.72
N THR A 98 -5.44 -17.29 1.29
CA THR A 98 -4.43 -16.44 1.93
C THR A 98 -4.42 -15.06 1.29
N ILE A 99 -4.58 -14.03 2.12
CA ILE A 99 -4.57 -12.63 1.71
C ILE A 99 -3.33 -11.94 2.29
N LEU A 100 -2.60 -11.22 1.44
CA LEU A 100 -1.71 -10.15 1.89
C LEU A 100 -2.45 -8.83 1.81
N TYR A 101 -2.77 -8.29 2.98
CA TYR A 101 -3.45 -7.01 3.08
C TYR A 101 -2.44 -5.89 3.32
N VAL A 102 -2.46 -4.87 2.46
CA VAL A 102 -1.61 -3.69 2.58
C VAL A 102 -2.25 -2.74 3.59
N GLU A 103 -1.64 -2.66 4.78
CA GLU A 103 -2.11 -1.80 5.87
C GLU A 103 -1.71 -0.34 5.62
N THR A 104 -0.46 -0.15 5.18
CA THR A 104 0.15 1.17 5.02
C THR A 104 1.10 1.19 3.84
N ILE A 105 1.05 2.27 3.06
CA ILE A 105 2.14 2.72 2.21
C ILE A 105 2.27 4.23 2.35
N LEU A 106 3.39 4.70 2.88
CA LEU A 106 3.69 6.13 3.05
C LEU A 106 5.09 6.43 2.53
N MET A 107 5.28 7.63 2.01
CA MET A 107 6.58 8.12 1.57
C MET A 107 6.67 9.63 1.68
N ALA A 108 7.89 10.09 1.93
CA ALA A 108 8.24 11.49 1.95
C ALA A 108 7.81 12.20 0.64
N GLU A 109 7.33 13.44 0.77
CA GLU A 109 6.78 14.22 -0.34
C GLU A 109 7.80 14.44 -1.45
N SER A 110 9.08 14.60 -1.12
CA SER A 110 10.18 14.76 -2.08
C SER A 110 10.37 13.54 -2.99
N PHE A 111 9.82 12.38 -2.62
CA PHE A 111 9.87 11.14 -3.39
C PHE A 111 8.55 10.83 -4.10
N HIS A 112 7.54 11.71 -4.02
CA HIS A 112 6.37 11.59 -4.87
C HIS A 112 6.78 11.59 -6.35
N ARG A 113 6.19 10.69 -7.14
CA ARG A 113 6.52 10.47 -8.56
C ARG A 113 7.94 9.94 -8.83
N SER A 114 8.65 9.48 -7.80
CA SER A 114 9.89 8.71 -7.95
C SER A 114 9.61 7.21 -8.05
N GLY A 115 10.66 6.42 -8.32
CA GLY A 115 10.59 4.95 -8.25
C GLY A 115 10.56 4.36 -6.84
N LEU A 116 10.46 5.16 -5.76
CA LEU A 116 10.57 4.66 -4.39
C LEU A 116 9.42 3.71 -4.00
N ALA A 117 8.19 4.01 -4.43
CA ALA A 117 7.03 3.14 -4.20
C ALA A 117 7.27 1.72 -4.72
N ALA A 118 7.73 1.62 -5.98
CA ALA A 118 8.01 0.34 -6.62
C ALA A 118 9.11 -0.45 -5.88
N LYS A 119 10.14 0.22 -5.36
CA LYS A 119 11.21 -0.43 -4.58
C LYS A 119 10.74 -0.93 -3.23
N LEU A 120 9.92 -0.15 -2.51
CA LEU A 120 9.30 -0.60 -1.26
C LEU A 120 8.42 -1.84 -1.49
N ILE A 121 7.59 -1.80 -2.53
CA ILE A 121 6.73 -2.92 -2.94
C ILE A 121 7.60 -4.14 -3.28
N ASN A 122 8.57 -4.01 -4.17
CA ASN A 122 9.46 -5.13 -4.51
C ASN A 122 10.16 -5.69 -3.27
N SER A 123 10.76 -4.83 -2.43
CA SER A 123 11.46 -5.26 -1.22
C SER A 123 10.57 -6.05 -0.27
N VAL A 124 9.33 -5.61 -0.02
CA VAL A 124 8.44 -6.33 0.91
C VAL A 124 7.96 -7.65 0.33
N PHE A 125 7.61 -7.69 -0.97
CA PHE A 125 7.13 -8.92 -1.60
C PHE A 125 8.24 -9.94 -1.86
N GLN A 126 9.47 -9.50 -2.16
CA GLN A 126 10.63 -10.38 -2.16
C GLN A 126 10.89 -10.93 -0.75
N GLY A 127 10.73 -10.09 0.28
CA GLY A 127 10.79 -10.51 1.68
C GLY A 127 9.75 -11.59 2.03
N VAL A 128 8.51 -11.41 1.57
CA VAL A 128 7.44 -12.42 1.69
C VAL A 128 7.84 -13.72 1.00
N TYR A 129 8.24 -13.66 -0.27
CA TYR A 129 8.64 -14.84 -1.04
C TYR A 129 9.79 -15.61 -0.37
N ASN A 130 10.76 -14.88 0.17
CA ASN A 130 11.92 -15.47 0.85
C ASN A 130 11.60 -16.10 2.21
N THR A 131 10.37 -15.98 2.71
CA THR A 131 9.93 -16.75 3.89
C THR A 131 9.81 -18.24 3.61
N GLY A 132 9.68 -18.62 2.33
CA GLY A 132 9.47 -20.01 1.90
C GLY A 132 8.02 -20.47 2.06
N GLU A 133 7.11 -19.59 2.49
CA GLU A 133 5.68 -19.86 2.49
C GLU A 133 5.09 -19.71 1.08
N ASP A 134 3.95 -20.36 0.83
CA ASP A 134 3.21 -20.20 -0.41
C ASP A 134 2.86 -18.73 -0.65
N PHE A 135 3.07 -18.28 -1.89
CA PHE A 135 2.69 -16.94 -2.32
C PHE A 135 1.16 -16.78 -2.18
N PRO A 136 0.65 -15.62 -1.71
CA PRO A 136 -0.77 -15.45 -1.42
C PRO A 136 -1.66 -15.71 -2.63
N ASP A 137 -2.92 -16.02 -2.35
CA ASP A 137 -3.98 -16.14 -3.35
C ASP A 137 -4.63 -14.78 -3.66
N CYS A 138 -4.42 -13.78 -2.80
CA CYS A 138 -4.97 -12.46 -2.97
C CYS A 138 -4.07 -11.37 -2.36
N ILE A 139 -3.97 -10.24 -3.04
CA ILE A 139 -3.36 -9.03 -2.51
C ILE A 139 -4.43 -7.95 -2.45
N ALA A 140 -4.72 -7.43 -1.27
CA ALA A 140 -5.85 -6.52 -1.03
C ALA A 140 -5.43 -5.25 -0.28
N MET A 141 -6.20 -4.17 -0.45
CA MET A 141 -6.04 -2.94 0.32
C MET A 141 -7.31 -2.11 0.32
N LYS A 142 -7.44 -1.21 1.31
CA LYS A 142 -8.41 -0.12 1.28
C LYS A 142 -7.70 1.18 0.92
N THR A 143 -8.20 1.90 -0.07
CA THR A 143 -7.61 3.16 -0.52
C THR A 143 -8.67 4.23 -0.80
N TYR A 144 -8.34 5.48 -0.53
CA TYR A 144 -9.07 6.66 -1.02
C TYR A 144 -8.22 7.44 -2.04
N ASN A 145 -7.04 6.91 -2.38
CA ASN A 145 -6.10 7.51 -3.31
C ASN A 145 -6.24 6.81 -4.69
N PRO A 146 -6.69 7.53 -5.74
CA PRO A 146 -6.85 6.96 -7.07
C PRO A 146 -5.53 6.54 -7.71
N ILE A 147 -4.40 7.16 -7.35
CA ILE A 147 -3.06 6.74 -7.82
C ILE A 147 -2.77 5.31 -7.35
N THR A 148 -3.08 5.02 -6.09
CA THR A 148 -2.87 3.71 -5.50
C THR A 148 -3.79 2.66 -6.14
N TYR A 149 -5.04 3.00 -6.45
CA TYR A 149 -5.95 2.13 -7.19
C TYR A 149 -5.38 1.78 -8.59
N VAL A 150 -4.95 2.79 -9.36
CA VAL A 150 -4.36 2.56 -10.70
C VAL A 150 -3.07 1.76 -10.62
N MET A 151 -2.22 2.03 -9.61
CA MET A 151 -1.01 1.26 -9.36
C MET A 151 -1.35 -0.21 -9.10
N MET A 152 -2.35 -0.49 -8.25
CA MET A 152 -2.76 -1.85 -7.96
C MET A 152 -3.30 -2.54 -9.21
N LYS A 153 -4.16 -1.88 -10.00
CA LYS A 153 -4.70 -2.42 -11.26
C LYS A 153 -3.59 -2.90 -12.21
N ARG A 154 -2.43 -2.22 -12.26
CA ARG A 154 -1.29 -2.57 -13.13
C ARG A 154 -0.56 -3.87 -12.77
N PHE A 155 -0.80 -4.41 -11.57
CA PHE A 155 -0.29 -5.73 -11.19
C PHE A 155 -1.21 -6.86 -11.64
N SER A 156 -2.45 -6.57 -12.04
CA SER A 156 -3.36 -7.58 -12.57
C SER A 156 -3.04 -7.95 -14.01
N ARG A 157 -3.08 -9.25 -14.34
CA ARG A 157 -2.90 -9.74 -15.71
C ARG A 157 -4.14 -9.52 -16.57
N SER A 158 -5.31 -9.69 -15.98
CA SER A 158 -6.61 -9.59 -16.63
C SER A 158 -7.54 -8.68 -15.82
N GLU A 159 -8.58 -8.16 -16.47
CA GLU A 159 -9.60 -7.40 -15.75
C GLU A 159 -10.40 -8.32 -14.79
N CYS A 160 -10.57 -9.59 -15.13
CA CYS A 160 -11.25 -10.58 -14.29
C CYS A 160 -10.54 -10.83 -12.94
N ALA A 161 -9.21 -10.66 -12.89
CA ALA A 161 -8.43 -10.84 -11.67
C ALA A 161 -8.45 -9.60 -10.75
N PHE A 162 -8.96 -8.44 -11.20
CA PHE A 162 -8.95 -7.21 -10.43
C PHE A 162 -10.34 -6.81 -9.92
N TYR A 163 -10.38 -6.24 -8.73
CA TYR A 163 -11.60 -5.68 -8.14
C TYR A 163 -11.32 -4.33 -7.45
N PRO A 164 -12.27 -3.37 -7.49
CA PRO A 164 -13.40 -3.33 -8.41
C PRO A 164 -12.93 -2.89 -9.80
N LEU A 165 -13.66 -3.27 -10.84
CA LEU A 165 -13.52 -2.65 -12.16
C LEU A 165 -14.42 -1.41 -12.23
N ILE A 166 -13.83 -0.22 -12.06
CA ILE A 166 -14.55 1.05 -12.25
C ILE A 166 -15.07 1.12 -13.69
N SER A 167 -16.38 1.39 -13.83
CA SER A 167 -17.12 1.47 -15.11
C SER A 167 -17.36 0.16 -15.85
N GLN A 168 -17.07 -0.99 -15.24
CA GLN A 168 -17.39 -2.30 -15.81
C GLN A 168 -18.05 -3.19 -14.77
N LYS A 169 -18.61 -4.32 -15.22
CA LYS A 169 -19.22 -5.30 -14.33
C LYS A 169 -18.12 -6.15 -13.68
N ASN A 170 -18.15 -6.25 -12.35
CA ASN A 170 -17.32 -7.19 -11.60
C ASN A 170 -17.83 -8.63 -11.76
N SER A 171 -16.92 -9.61 -11.72
CA SER A 171 -17.32 -11.02 -11.66
C SER A 171 -18.00 -11.35 -10.33
N ASP A 172 -18.91 -12.31 -10.35
CA ASP A 172 -19.61 -12.75 -9.13
C ASP A 172 -18.63 -13.35 -8.10
N GLU A 173 -17.55 -13.98 -8.58
CA GLU A 173 -16.45 -14.48 -7.73
C GLU A 173 -15.76 -13.34 -6.98
N ASN A 174 -15.40 -12.24 -7.67
CA ASN A 174 -14.77 -11.09 -7.02
C ASN A 174 -15.74 -10.38 -6.08
N ILE A 175 -17.02 -10.29 -6.41
CA ILE A 175 -18.03 -9.75 -5.49
C ILE A 175 -18.10 -10.59 -4.20
N LEU A 176 -18.11 -11.92 -4.31
CA LEU A 176 -18.11 -12.80 -3.15
C LEU A 176 -16.83 -12.68 -2.32
N LEU A 177 -15.67 -12.58 -2.97
CA LEU A 177 -14.39 -12.38 -2.30
C LEU A 177 -14.33 -11.00 -1.61
N ALA A 178 -14.87 -9.96 -2.23
CA ALA A 178 -14.95 -8.62 -1.65
C ALA A 178 -15.73 -8.61 -0.33
N LYS A 179 -16.87 -9.33 -0.26
CA LYS A 179 -17.64 -9.49 0.98
C LYS A 179 -16.81 -10.13 2.09
N LYS A 180 -16.13 -11.23 1.75
CA LYS A 180 -15.27 -11.96 2.69
C LYS A 180 -14.13 -11.06 3.20
N ILE A 181 -13.43 -10.37 2.30
CA ILE A 181 -12.34 -9.46 2.68
C ILE A 181 -12.87 -8.29 3.51
N SER A 182 -13.98 -7.66 3.12
CA SER A 182 -14.56 -6.54 3.86
C SER A 182 -14.95 -6.94 5.28
N SER A 183 -15.56 -8.11 5.48
CA SER A 183 -15.88 -8.62 6.82
C SER A 183 -14.66 -8.82 7.72
N LEU A 184 -13.46 -8.98 7.13
CA LEU A 184 -12.21 -9.17 7.85
C LEU A 184 -11.48 -7.86 8.16
N VAL A 185 -11.53 -6.89 7.25
CA VAL A 185 -10.71 -5.65 7.32
C VAL A 185 -11.54 -4.40 7.64
N ALA A 186 -12.85 -4.52 7.68
CA ALA A 186 -13.80 -3.45 7.92
C ALA A 186 -15.14 -4.01 8.43
N PHE A 187 -15.11 -4.85 9.48
CA PHE A 187 -16.28 -5.62 9.93
C PHE A 187 -17.48 -4.76 10.35
N ASP A 188 -17.24 -3.57 10.88
CA ASP A 188 -18.29 -2.61 11.28
C ASP A 188 -18.75 -1.69 10.14
N CYS A 189 -18.23 -1.85 8.92
CA CYS A 189 -18.51 -0.96 7.79
C CYS A 189 -19.41 -1.64 6.76
N GLN A 190 -20.23 -0.82 6.09
CA GLN A 190 -21.05 -1.26 4.97
C GLN A 190 -20.22 -1.29 3.67
N LEU A 191 -20.30 -2.40 2.93
CA LEU A 191 -19.71 -2.54 1.60
C LEU A 191 -20.79 -2.34 0.51
N ASP A 192 -20.57 -1.40 -0.40
CA ASP A 192 -21.15 -1.44 -1.76
C ASP A 192 -20.30 -2.37 -2.62
N GLU A 193 -20.74 -3.62 -2.73
CA GLU A 193 -20.03 -4.68 -3.44
C GLU A 193 -19.96 -4.47 -4.95
N SER A 194 -20.86 -3.66 -5.51
CA SER A 194 -20.88 -3.39 -6.95
C SER A 194 -19.80 -2.38 -7.34
N ARG A 195 -19.53 -1.41 -6.45
CA ARG A 195 -18.56 -0.34 -6.65
C ARG A 195 -17.26 -0.53 -5.88
N GLY A 196 -17.19 -1.51 -4.97
CA GLY A 196 -16.06 -1.74 -4.07
C GLY A 196 -15.88 -0.67 -3.01
N ILE A 197 -16.93 0.09 -2.68
CA ILE A 197 -16.84 1.17 -1.69
C ILE A 197 -17.17 0.62 -0.31
N VAL A 198 -16.26 0.79 0.64
CA VAL A 198 -16.47 0.56 2.06
C VAL A 198 -16.79 1.90 2.70
N TYR A 199 -18.06 2.12 3.02
CA TYR A 199 -18.55 3.35 3.63
C TYR A 199 -17.98 3.50 5.05
N GLY A 200 -17.40 4.66 5.35
CA GLY A 200 -16.69 4.88 6.61
C GLY A 200 -15.42 4.01 6.79
N GLY A 201 -14.98 3.31 5.74
CA GLY A 201 -13.88 2.36 5.80
C GLY A 201 -12.51 2.95 6.15
N GLY A 202 -12.41 4.29 6.20
CA GLY A 202 -11.25 5.05 6.65
C GLY A 202 -11.06 5.06 8.17
N GLY A 203 -12.09 4.67 8.93
CA GLY A 203 -12.09 4.71 10.39
C GLY A 203 -11.86 6.12 10.91
N SER A 204 -11.04 6.23 11.97
CA SER A 204 -10.73 7.51 12.61
C SER A 204 -9.58 8.29 11.96
N VAL A 205 -9.02 7.81 10.84
CA VAL A 205 -7.99 8.57 10.12
C VAL A 205 -8.64 9.86 9.63
N SER A 206 -8.07 11.00 10.03
CA SER A 206 -8.58 12.32 9.68
C SER A 206 -8.87 12.42 8.17
N ASN A 207 -10.05 12.95 7.86
CA ASN A 207 -10.48 13.25 6.50
C ASN A 207 -9.52 14.21 5.77
N ASN A 208 -8.67 14.91 6.52
CA ASN A 208 -7.68 15.86 6.02
C ASN A 208 -6.26 15.28 5.93
N PHE A 209 -6.09 13.94 5.93
CA PHE A 209 -4.75 13.35 5.80
C PHE A 209 -4.00 13.85 4.57
N TRP A 210 -4.68 14.05 3.43
CA TRP A 210 -4.16 14.85 2.33
C TRP A 210 -4.84 16.21 2.36
N GLN A 211 -4.05 17.28 2.36
CA GLN A 211 -4.57 18.63 2.18
C GLN A 211 -5.17 18.80 0.78
N ASP A 212 -4.54 18.19 -0.23
CA ASP A 212 -5.02 18.17 -1.62
C ASP A 212 -5.37 16.74 -2.05
N PRO A 213 -6.59 16.47 -2.54
CA PRO A 213 -6.96 15.14 -3.02
C PRO A 213 -6.04 14.68 -4.17
N PRO A 214 -5.42 13.49 -4.05
CA PRO A 214 -4.55 12.97 -5.10
C PRO A 214 -5.34 12.66 -6.37
N LYS A 215 -4.70 12.86 -7.54
CA LYS A 215 -5.25 12.55 -8.86
C LYS A 215 -4.35 11.56 -9.59
N SER A 216 -4.95 10.54 -10.20
CA SER A 216 -4.26 9.52 -10.97
C SER A 216 -3.94 9.95 -12.40
N GLY A 217 -4.69 10.92 -12.93
CA GLY A 217 -4.62 11.33 -14.34
C GLY A 217 -5.50 10.49 -15.26
N ASP A 218 -6.17 9.44 -14.75
CA ASP A 218 -7.25 8.74 -15.43
C ASP A 218 -8.57 9.41 -15.06
N TYR A 219 -9.21 10.07 -16.04
CA TYR A 219 -10.45 10.82 -15.81
C TYR A 219 -11.57 9.96 -15.22
N VAL A 220 -11.70 8.70 -15.65
CA VAL A 220 -12.78 7.82 -15.18
C VAL A 220 -12.57 7.44 -13.73
N VAL A 221 -11.34 7.12 -13.35
CA VAL A 221 -10.98 6.80 -11.97
C VAL A 221 -11.09 8.04 -11.09
N ASP A 222 -10.51 9.16 -11.52
CA ASP A 222 -10.52 10.40 -10.75
C ASP A 222 -11.96 10.89 -10.51
N ASN A 223 -12.83 10.82 -11.53
CA ASN A 223 -14.24 11.15 -11.42
C ASN A 223 -14.99 10.23 -10.45
N PHE A 224 -14.69 8.92 -10.46
CA PHE A 224 -15.28 7.97 -9.51
C PHE A 224 -14.92 8.33 -8.07
N PHE A 225 -13.64 8.52 -7.77
CA PHE A 225 -13.18 8.86 -6.42
C PHE A 225 -13.72 10.22 -5.95
N GLN A 226 -13.85 11.19 -6.86
CA GLN A 226 -14.37 12.52 -6.53
C GLN A 226 -15.88 12.54 -6.27
N ASN A 227 -16.66 11.79 -7.05
CA ASN A 227 -18.13 11.95 -7.06
C ASN A 227 -18.89 10.80 -6.39
N GLN A 228 -18.24 9.67 -6.11
CA GLN A 228 -18.90 8.51 -5.50
C GLN A 228 -18.48 8.25 -4.05
N MET A 229 -17.52 9.02 -3.54
CA MET A 229 -16.92 8.78 -2.23
C MET A 229 -16.81 10.07 -1.42
N THR A 230 -16.92 9.92 -0.11
CA THR A 230 -16.53 10.93 0.87
C THR A 230 -15.10 10.67 1.35
N ALA A 231 -14.52 11.65 2.07
CA ALA A 231 -13.19 11.51 2.66
C ALA A 231 -13.08 10.37 3.70
N SER A 232 -14.20 9.93 4.29
CA SER A 232 -14.25 8.79 5.21
C SER A 232 -14.35 7.43 4.52
N ASP A 233 -14.70 7.40 3.23
CA ASP A 233 -14.91 6.15 2.50
C ASP A 233 -13.60 5.60 1.94
N ARG A 234 -13.55 4.30 1.69
CA ARG A 234 -12.40 3.66 1.03
C ARG A 234 -12.88 2.73 -0.06
N VAL A 235 -12.20 2.71 -1.19
CA VAL A 235 -12.31 1.62 -2.14
C VAL A 235 -11.53 0.44 -1.59
N LEU A 236 -12.21 -0.68 -1.35
CA LEU A 236 -11.57 -1.97 -1.20
C LEU A 236 -11.17 -2.46 -2.59
N CYS A 237 -9.87 -2.51 -2.87
CA CYS A 237 -9.37 -3.08 -4.11
C CYS A 237 -8.45 -4.28 -3.85
N PHE A 238 -8.46 -5.23 -4.77
CA PHE A 238 -7.62 -6.41 -4.69
C PHE A 238 -7.31 -7.01 -6.06
N ILE A 239 -6.26 -7.83 -6.09
CA ILE A 239 -6.00 -8.75 -7.19
C ILE A 239 -6.20 -10.17 -6.66
N ASN A 240 -7.11 -10.89 -7.28
CA ASN A 240 -7.29 -12.33 -7.11
C ASN A 240 -6.25 -13.06 -7.98
N ILE A 241 -5.37 -13.81 -7.34
CA ILE A 241 -4.27 -14.56 -7.94
C ILE A 241 -4.33 -16.04 -7.55
N ASN A 242 -5.54 -16.56 -7.35
CA ASN A 242 -5.81 -17.97 -7.10
C ASN A 242 -5.37 -18.88 -8.26
N HIS A 243 -5.26 -18.36 -9.48
CA HIS A 243 -4.71 -19.07 -10.62
C HIS A 243 -3.19 -18.91 -10.73
N GLU A 244 -2.49 -20.02 -10.95
CA GLU A 244 -1.02 -20.06 -11.07
C GLU A 244 -0.46 -19.12 -12.14
N GLU A 245 -1.23 -18.88 -13.21
CA GLU A 245 -0.88 -17.96 -14.28
C GLU A 245 -0.90 -16.49 -13.84
N ASP A 246 -1.86 -16.10 -13.00
CA ASP A 246 -1.95 -14.75 -12.45
C ASP A 246 -0.90 -14.54 -11.36
N LYS A 247 -0.64 -15.57 -10.55
CA LYS A 247 0.45 -15.60 -9.57
C LYS A 247 1.82 -15.37 -10.22
N LYS A 248 2.14 -16.13 -11.28
CA LYS A 248 3.38 -15.95 -12.06
C LYS A 248 3.48 -14.55 -12.67
N TYR A 249 2.37 -14.02 -13.19
CA TYR A 249 2.35 -12.66 -13.72
C TYR A 249 2.67 -11.63 -12.64
N VAL A 250 1.97 -11.66 -11.50
CA VAL A 250 2.21 -10.75 -10.38
C VAL A 250 3.65 -10.85 -9.88
N MET A 251 4.17 -12.06 -9.67
CA MET A 251 5.55 -12.28 -9.25
C MET A 251 6.55 -11.66 -10.23
N SER A 252 6.35 -11.83 -11.55
CA SER A 252 7.22 -11.22 -12.56
C SER A 252 7.20 -9.69 -12.52
N ARG A 253 6.04 -9.07 -12.27
CA ARG A 253 5.87 -7.62 -12.14
C ARG A 253 6.48 -7.08 -10.86
N LEU A 254 6.52 -7.90 -9.82
CA LEU A 254 7.20 -7.62 -8.55
C LEU A 254 8.71 -7.87 -8.62
N GLY A 255 9.23 -8.45 -9.72
CA GLY A 255 10.65 -8.76 -9.88
C GLY A 255 11.11 -10.02 -9.14
N ILE A 256 10.16 -10.85 -8.70
CA ILE A 256 10.42 -12.12 -8.02
C ILE A 256 10.68 -13.20 -9.08
N LYS A 257 11.77 -13.94 -8.92
CA LYS A 257 12.21 -15.01 -9.83
C LYS A 257 12.04 -16.37 -9.18
#